data_AF-A0A7Z2SZZ7-F1
#
_entry.id   AF-A0A7Z2SZZ7-F1
#
_cell.length_a   1.000
_cell.length_b   1.000
_cell.length_c   1.000
_cell.angle_alpha   90.00
_cell.angle_beta   90.00
_cell.angle_gamma   90.00
#
_symmetry.space_group_name_H-M   'P 1'
#
loop_
_entity.id
_entity.type
_entity.pdbx_description
1 polymer ?
#
loop_
_entity_poly.entity_id
_entity_poly.type
_entity_poly.pdbx_seq_one_letter_code
_entity_poly.pdbx_strand_id
1 'polypeptide(L)'
;MNIYKDWWILWMAVAVAGGIAAGVGDASLITDTEDFALEEPLTSETEPTEEAAQEEAPVEEAAAEDASVSQENADGKAVEYINILAFSKSGLIEQLEFEGFSNEEATLAVESLDVDWNEQAGKKAQEYLDVMSFSRSELVDQLEFDGFTPEQAEYGVDQTGL
;
A
#
# COMPACT_ATOMS: atom_id res chain seq x y z
N MET A 1 -4.11 14.05 13.41
CA MET A 1 -3.35 15.00 12.57
C MET A 1 -2.38 14.17 11.73
N ASN A 2 -2.76 13.87 10.49
CA ASN A 2 -1.87 13.76 9.33
C ASN A 2 -2.74 13.45 8.12
N ILE A 3 -3.37 14.52 7.64
CA ILE A 3 -4.12 14.66 6.37
C ILE A 3 -3.19 14.53 5.13
N TYR A 4 -2.00 13.93 5.31
CA TYR A 4 -0.94 13.84 4.31
C TYR A 4 -0.62 12.39 3.88
N LYS A 5 -1.17 11.38 4.54
CA LYS A 5 -0.90 9.97 4.16
C LYS A 5 -1.69 9.52 2.92
N ASP A 6 -2.77 10.24 2.56
CA ASP A 6 -3.74 9.77 1.55
C ASP A 6 -3.86 10.70 0.31
N TRP A 7 -2.86 11.52 0.00
CA TRP A 7 -2.97 12.53 -1.07
C TRP A 7 -1.84 12.57 -2.12
N TRP A 8 -0.86 11.67 -2.09
CA TRP A 8 0.30 11.75 -3.02
C TRP A 8 0.32 10.70 -4.15
N ILE A 9 -0.38 9.55 -4.00
CA ILE A 9 -0.44 8.51 -5.04
C ILE A 9 -1.29 8.94 -6.26
N LEU A 10 -2.18 9.93 -6.11
CA LEU A 10 -3.05 10.42 -7.18
C LEU A 10 -2.41 11.40 -8.18
N TRP A 11 -1.13 11.79 -8.02
CA TRP A 11 -0.45 12.68 -8.97
C TRP A 11 0.46 11.97 -9.99
N MET A 12 0.63 10.64 -9.92
CA MET A 12 1.52 9.87 -10.80
C MET A 12 0.82 9.12 -11.95
N ALA A 13 -0.24 9.69 -12.53
CA ALA A 13 -0.71 9.22 -13.83
C ALA A 13 -1.03 10.40 -14.74
N VAL A 14 -0.13 10.63 -15.69
CA VAL A 14 -0.32 11.48 -16.87
C VAL A 14 -1.73 11.28 -17.43
N ALA A 15 -2.53 12.34 -17.32
CA ALA A 15 -3.83 12.43 -17.94
C ALA A 15 -3.71 12.24 -19.46
N VAL A 16 -4.28 11.15 -19.97
CA VAL A 16 -4.57 10.97 -21.39
C VAL A 16 -5.58 12.05 -21.80
N ALA A 17 -5.24 12.77 -22.87
CA ALA A 17 -6.01 13.87 -23.42
C ALA A 17 -7.44 13.46 -23.83
N GLY A 18 -8.42 14.27 -23.44
CA GLY A 18 -9.79 14.26 -23.99
C GLY A 18 -10.64 15.40 -23.44
N GLY A 19 -10.88 16.45 -24.24
CA GLY A 19 -12.03 17.37 -24.05
C GLY A 19 -13.35 16.60 -24.16
N ILE A 20 -14.53 17.09 -23.74
CA ILE A 20 -15.20 18.35 -24.07
C ILE A 20 -16.40 18.56 -23.11
N ALA A 21 -16.78 19.83 -22.90
CA ALA A 21 -18.14 20.36 -22.66
C ALA A 21 -18.75 20.45 -21.23
N ALA A 22 -18.61 21.65 -20.65
CA ALA A 22 -19.64 22.57 -20.14
C ALA A 22 -20.96 22.04 -19.54
N GLY A 23 -21.23 22.44 -18.29
CA GLY A 23 -22.58 22.47 -17.68
C GLY A 23 -22.58 23.13 -16.30
N VAL A 24 -23.36 24.19 -16.12
CA VAL A 24 -23.44 25.14 -15.00
C VAL A 24 -24.50 24.75 -13.96
N GLY A 25 -24.26 25.13 -12.69
CA GLY A 25 -25.28 25.42 -11.65
C GLY A 25 -25.56 24.23 -10.71
N ASP A 26 -25.82 24.39 -9.41
CA ASP A 26 -26.12 25.55 -8.58
C ASP A 26 -25.91 25.14 -7.10
N ALA A 27 -25.65 26.12 -6.24
CA ALA A 27 -25.37 25.93 -4.82
C ALA A 27 -26.62 25.57 -4.01
N SER A 28 -26.50 24.66 -3.03
CA SER A 28 -27.43 24.60 -1.91
C SER A 28 -26.70 24.27 -0.61
N LEU A 29 -26.69 25.27 0.26
CA LEU A 29 -26.25 25.22 1.65
C LEU A 29 -27.41 24.68 2.51
N ILE A 30 -27.13 23.66 3.30
CA ILE A 30 -27.96 23.21 4.42
C ILE A 30 -26.95 22.67 5.44
N THR A 31 -26.47 23.49 6.39
CA THR A 31 -27.01 23.64 7.76
C THR A 31 -27.64 22.35 8.29
N ASP A 32 -26.94 21.65 9.18
CA ASP A 32 -27.50 21.34 10.50
C ASP A 32 -26.38 20.98 11.48
N THR A 33 -26.27 21.82 12.50
CA THR A 33 -25.44 21.64 13.70
C THR A 33 -26.44 21.36 14.81
N GLU A 34 -26.56 20.10 15.21
CA GLU A 34 -27.20 19.69 16.47
C GLU A 34 -26.21 18.71 17.11
N ASP A 35 -25.39 19.15 18.08
CA ASP A 35 -25.71 19.25 19.51
C ASP A 35 -26.45 18.02 20.05
N PHE A 36 -25.67 17.04 20.52
CA PHE A 36 -26.14 16.10 21.53
C PHE A 36 -24.99 15.79 22.50
N ALA A 37 -24.78 16.71 23.43
CA ALA A 37 -24.15 16.39 24.69
C ALA A 37 -25.21 15.77 25.63
N LEU A 38 -24.84 14.66 26.27
CA LEU A 38 -24.93 14.40 27.72
C LEU A 38 -25.28 12.93 28.05
N GLU A 39 -24.38 12.37 28.87
CA GLU A 39 -24.61 11.43 29.97
C GLU A 39 -24.57 9.90 29.71
N GLU A 40 -23.40 9.34 30.05
CA GLU A 40 -23.24 8.06 30.74
C GLU A 40 -23.99 8.09 32.09
N PRO A 41 -24.54 6.95 32.59
CA PRO A 41 -23.74 6.21 33.57
C PRO A 41 -23.90 4.66 33.58
N LEU A 42 -22.74 4.01 33.74
CA LEU A 42 -22.42 2.94 34.70
C LEU A 42 -23.23 1.62 34.73
N THR A 43 -22.45 0.56 34.43
CA THR A 43 -22.33 -0.74 35.13
C THR A 43 -23.53 -1.68 35.21
N SER A 44 -23.35 -2.86 34.62
CA SER A 44 -23.81 -4.11 35.24
C SER A 44 -22.79 -5.22 34.93
N GLU A 45 -22.04 -5.57 35.96
CA GLU A 45 -21.16 -6.73 36.03
C GLU A 45 -22.00 -7.99 36.21
N THR A 46 -21.84 -8.97 35.32
CA THR A 46 -22.12 -10.39 35.58
C THR A 46 -21.23 -11.25 34.69
N GLU A 47 -20.09 -11.65 35.24
CA GLU A 47 -19.47 -12.95 34.96
C GLU A 47 -19.84 -13.88 36.14
N PRO A 48 -19.77 -15.23 36.05
CA PRO A 48 -19.24 -16.06 34.97
C PRO A 48 -20.18 -17.21 34.55
N THR A 49 -19.96 -17.79 33.37
CA THR A 49 -20.35 -19.18 33.08
C THR A 49 -19.25 -19.83 32.26
N GLU A 50 -18.37 -20.48 32.99
CA GLU A 50 -17.47 -21.54 32.52
C GLU A 50 -18.30 -22.80 32.29
N GLU A 51 -18.40 -23.26 31.04
CA GLU A 51 -18.50 -24.68 30.61
C GLU A 51 -19.05 -24.75 29.16
N ALA A 52 -18.15 -24.73 28.18
CA ALA A 52 -18.35 -25.34 26.86
C ALA A 52 -16.99 -25.59 26.18
N ALA A 53 -16.08 -26.29 26.86
CA ALA A 53 -14.93 -26.89 26.20
C ALA A 53 -15.39 -28.22 25.58
N GLN A 54 -15.79 -28.20 24.30
CA GLN A 54 -15.71 -29.30 23.31
C GLN A 54 -16.56 -29.01 22.04
N GLU A 55 -16.21 -27.99 21.23
CA GLU A 55 -16.57 -27.94 19.79
C GLU A 55 -15.77 -26.85 19.02
N GLU A 56 -14.43 -26.78 19.13
CA GLU A 56 -13.63 -25.73 18.45
C GLU A 56 -12.89 -26.17 17.17
N ALA A 57 -12.79 -27.48 16.91
CA ALA A 57 -11.96 -28.00 15.81
C ALA A 57 -12.39 -27.59 14.37
N PRO A 58 -13.69 -27.52 13.99
CA PRO A 58 -14.06 -27.24 12.60
C PRO A 58 -13.91 -25.77 12.17
N VAL A 59 -13.92 -24.83 13.12
CA VAL A 59 -13.87 -23.38 12.84
C VAL A 59 -12.43 -22.89 12.79
N GLU A 60 -11.56 -23.43 13.63
CA GLU A 60 -10.13 -23.12 13.63
C GLU A 60 -9.42 -23.67 12.38
N GLU A 61 -9.81 -24.86 11.91
CA GLU A 61 -9.26 -25.45 10.66
C GLU A 61 -9.69 -24.66 9.42
N ALA A 62 -10.95 -24.21 9.34
CA ALA A 62 -11.42 -23.37 8.23
C ALA A 62 -10.74 -21.98 8.21
N ALA A 63 -10.54 -21.36 9.38
CA ALA A 63 -9.83 -20.08 9.46
C ALA A 63 -8.34 -20.21 9.07
N ALA A 64 -7.71 -21.35 9.39
CA ALA A 64 -6.33 -21.64 8.97
C ALA A 64 -6.22 -21.88 7.45
N GLU A 65 -7.22 -22.50 6.82
CA GLU A 65 -7.27 -22.65 5.36
C GLU A 65 -7.52 -21.32 4.63
N ASP A 66 -8.41 -20.47 5.14
CA ASP A 66 -8.63 -19.14 4.54
C ASP A 66 -7.36 -18.27 4.62
N ALA A 67 -6.64 -18.34 5.74
CA ALA A 67 -5.35 -17.66 5.91
C ALA A 67 -4.29 -18.17 4.93
N SER A 68 -4.24 -19.48 4.63
CA SER A 68 -3.28 -20.02 3.67
C SER A 68 -3.59 -19.59 2.23
N VAL A 69 -4.87 -19.57 1.85
CA VAL A 69 -5.31 -19.08 0.53
C VAL A 69 -5.00 -17.58 0.37
N SER A 70 -5.21 -16.78 1.41
CA SER A 70 -4.89 -15.35 1.39
C SER A 70 -3.39 -15.10 1.20
N GLN A 71 -2.54 -15.87 1.89
CA GLN A 71 -1.09 -15.83 1.68
C GLN A 71 -0.69 -16.22 0.25
N GLU A 72 -1.24 -17.30 -0.29
CA GLU A 72 -0.95 -17.72 -1.68
C GLU A 72 -1.30 -16.62 -2.71
N ASN A 73 -2.38 -15.87 -2.45
CA ASN A 73 -2.76 -14.74 -3.29
C ASN A 73 -1.77 -13.57 -3.16
N ALA A 74 -1.28 -13.28 -1.93
CA ALA A 74 -0.25 -12.26 -1.71
C ALA A 74 1.05 -12.61 -2.46
N ASP A 75 1.49 -13.87 -2.38
CA ASP A 75 2.67 -14.38 -3.08
C ASP A 75 2.52 -14.21 -4.60
N GLY A 76 1.36 -14.60 -5.13
CA GLY A 76 1.03 -14.44 -6.55
C GLY A 76 1.06 -12.97 -6.99
N LYS A 77 0.54 -12.06 -6.17
CA LYS A 77 0.53 -10.61 -6.44
C LYS A 77 1.92 -9.99 -6.40
N ALA A 78 2.73 -10.34 -5.40
CA ALA A 78 4.13 -9.92 -5.31
C ALA A 78 4.92 -10.31 -6.58
N VAL A 79 4.75 -11.56 -7.05
CA VAL A 79 5.36 -12.04 -8.29
C VAL A 79 4.81 -11.31 -9.51
N GLU A 80 3.51 -11.08 -9.60
CA GLU A 80 2.90 -10.35 -10.72
C GLU A 80 3.53 -8.96 -10.84
N TYR A 81 3.56 -8.20 -9.74
CA TYR A 81 4.07 -6.83 -9.75
C TYR A 81 5.53 -6.73 -10.14
N ILE A 82 6.40 -7.51 -9.50
CA ILE A 82 7.84 -7.41 -9.72
C ILE A 82 8.26 -7.80 -11.15
N ASN A 83 7.40 -8.53 -11.86
CA ASN A 83 7.61 -8.90 -13.26
C ASN A 83 7.20 -7.80 -14.26
N ILE A 84 6.29 -6.90 -13.88
CA ILE A 84 5.75 -5.88 -14.79
C ILE A 84 6.19 -4.45 -14.45
N LEU A 85 6.57 -4.19 -13.20
CA LEU A 85 6.92 -2.88 -12.68
C LEU A 85 8.13 -3.01 -11.76
N ALA A 86 8.98 -1.98 -11.76
CA ALA A 86 10.03 -1.88 -10.75
C ALA A 86 9.46 -1.45 -9.39
N PHE A 87 9.91 -2.08 -8.31
CA PHE A 87 9.54 -1.71 -6.94
C PHE A 87 10.73 -1.81 -5.98
N SER A 88 10.74 -0.95 -4.97
CA SER A 88 11.55 -1.18 -3.77
C SER A 88 10.92 -2.29 -2.93
N LYS A 89 11.69 -2.90 -2.01
CA LYS A 89 11.15 -3.93 -1.10
C LYS A 89 9.99 -3.37 -0.28
N SER A 90 10.17 -2.20 0.35
CA SER A 90 9.11 -1.59 1.16
C SER A 90 7.94 -1.08 0.31
N GLY A 91 8.21 -0.52 -0.86
CA GLY A 91 7.16 -0.06 -1.76
C GLY A 91 6.27 -1.20 -2.26
N LEU A 92 6.84 -2.39 -2.52
CA LEU A 92 6.04 -3.56 -2.87
C LEU A 92 5.19 -4.03 -1.66
N ILE A 93 5.74 -4.05 -0.45
CA ILE A 93 4.98 -4.38 0.77
C ILE A 93 3.81 -3.41 0.94
N GLU A 94 4.05 -2.10 0.85
CA GLU A 94 3.02 -1.07 0.97
C GLU A 94 1.94 -1.20 -0.12
N GLN A 95 2.31 -1.57 -1.34
CA GLN A 95 1.37 -1.83 -2.44
C GLN A 95 0.45 -3.01 -2.12
N LEU A 96 0.99 -4.11 -1.58
CA LEU A 96 0.19 -5.26 -1.17
C LEU A 96 -0.73 -4.92 0.02
N GLU A 97 -0.25 -4.14 0.99
CA GLU A 97 -1.09 -3.66 2.10
C GLU A 97 -2.26 -2.79 1.60
N PHE A 98 -1.99 -1.91 0.64
CA PHE A 98 -3.01 -1.08 0.01
C PHE A 98 -4.09 -1.92 -0.69
N GLU A 99 -3.72 -3.09 -1.22
CA GLU A 99 -4.64 -4.06 -1.83
C GLU A 99 -5.43 -4.91 -0.82
N GLY A 100 -5.16 -4.74 0.47
CA GLY A 100 -5.92 -5.35 1.55
C GLY A 100 -5.28 -6.60 2.14
N PHE A 101 -4.06 -6.95 1.74
CA PHE A 101 -3.28 -7.97 2.46
C PHE A 101 -2.83 -7.41 3.82
N SER A 102 -2.75 -8.27 4.83
CA SER A 102 -2.14 -7.87 6.09
C SER A 102 -0.65 -7.56 5.90
N ASN A 103 -0.10 -6.75 6.81
CA ASN A 103 1.34 -6.46 6.81
C ASN A 103 2.18 -7.75 6.88
N GLU A 104 1.71 -8.76 7.62
CA GLU A 104 2.39 -10.06 7.73
C GLU A 104 2.38 -10.79 6.37
N GLU A 105 1.23 -10.90 5.71
CA GLU A 105 1.13 -11.57 4.41
C GLU A 105 1.96 -10.86 3.34
N ALA A 106 1.88 -9.53 3.29
CA ALA A 106 2.64 -8.71 2.35
C ALA A 106 4.15 -8.86 2.58
N THR A 107 4.59 -8.84 3.84
CA THR A 107 6.00 -8.99 4.20
C THR A 107 6.49 -10.40 3.82
N LEU A 108 5.76 -11.44 4.19
CA LEU A 108 6.11 -12.83 3.86
C LEU A 108 6.17 -13.06 2.35
N ALA A 109 5.20 -12.54 1.60
CA ALA A 109 5.15 -12.63 0.15
C ALA A 109 6.39 -11.99 -0.49
N VAL A 110 6.72 -10.76 -0.10
CA VAL A 110 7.87 -10.03 -0.64
C VAL A 110 9.22 -10.64 -0.21
N GLU A 111 9.30 -11.19 1.00
CA GLU A 111 10.51 -11.88 1.50
C GLU A 111 10.76 -13.24 0.85
N SER A 112 9.71 -13.88 0.33
CA SER A 112 9.83 -15.14 -0.40
C SER A 112 10.42 -14.97 -1.81
N LEU A 113 10.46 -13.73 -2.33
CA LEU A 113 10.95 -13.43 -3.67
C LEU A 113 12.48 -13.56 -3.76
N ASP A 114 12.94 -14.25 -4.81
CA ASP A 114 14.35 -14.25 -5.22
C ASP A 114 14.58 -13.11 -6.22
N VAL A 115 14.77 -11.89 -5.69
CA VAL A 115 14.86 -10.65 -6.48
C VAL A 115 16.12 -9.87 -6.10
N ASP A 116 16.84 -9.37 -7.10
CA ASP A 116 17.89 -8.39 -6.90
C ASP A 116 17.30 -6.99 -6.78
N TRP A 117 17.23 -6.47 -5.55
CA TRP A 117 16.69 -5.15 -5.26
C TRP A 117 17.52 -3.99 -5.84
N ASN A 118 18.82 -4.21 -6.10
CA ASN A 118 19.64 -3.23 -6.81
C ASN A 118 19.26 -3.18 -8.31
N GLU A 119 18.95 -4.33 -8.90
CA GLU A 119 18.44 -4.39 -10.28
C GLU A 119 17.08 -3.68 -10.39
N GLN A 120 16.21 -3.85 -9.39
CA GLN A 120 14.93 -3.13 -9.33
C GLN A 120 15.11 -1.61 -9.23
N ALA A 121 16.08 -1.14 -8.44
CA ALA A 121 16.40 0.28 -8.36
C ALA A 121 16.87 0.83 -9.71
N GLY A 122 17.73 0.10 -10.43
CA GLY A 122 18.17 0.48 -11.77
C GLY A 122 17.03 0.53 -12.79
N LYS A 123 16.12 -0.44 -12.75
CA LYS A 123 14.90 -0.43 -13.58
C LYS A 123 14.03 0.79 -13.28
N LYS A 124 13.75 1.08 -12.01
CA LYS A 124 12.95 2.25 -11.62
C LYS A 124 13.62 3.57 -12.04
N ALA A 125 14.93 3.66 -11.85
CA ALA A 125 15.72 4.82 -12.28
C ALA A 125 15.55 5.07 -13.79
N GLN A 126 15.66 4.01 -14.60
CA GLN A 126 15.46 4.11 -16.05
C GLN A 126 14.02 4.45 -16.42
N GLU A 127 13.01 3.84 -15.77
CA GLU A 127 11.59 4.16 -15.97
C GLU A 127 11.31 5.65 -15.77
N TYR A 128 11.90 6.27 -14.74
CA TYR A 128 11.78 7.71 -14.51
C TYR A 128 12.41 8.52 -15.65
N LEU A 129 13.62 8.16 -16.06
CA LEU A 129 14.35 8.86 -17.12
C LEU A 129 13.70 8.74 -18.49
N ASP A 130 12.96 7.67 -18.74
CA ASP A 130 12.20 7.46 -19.97
C ASP A 130 11.02 8.45 -20.10
N VAL A 131 10.51 8.96 -18.98
CA VAL A 131 9.33 9.84 -18.94
C VAL A 131 9.69 11.30 -18.64
N MET A 132 10.70 11.54 -17.81
CA MET A 132 11.12 12.88 -17.41
C MET A 132 12.62 12.97 -17.11
N SER A 133 13.19 14.16 -17.25
CA SER A 133 14.61 14.38 -16.95
C SER A 133 14.82 14.60 -15.45
N PHE A 134 15.85 13.96 -14.90
CA PHE A 134 16.35 14.16 -13.55
C PHE A 134 17.84 14.49 -13.57
N SER A 135 18.32 15.25 -12.58
CA SER A 135 19.74 15.21 -12.22
C SER A 135 20.05 13.94 -11.40
N ARG A 136 21.33 13.55 -11.32
CA ARG A 136 21.76 12.37 -10.54
C ARG A 136 21.24 12.42 -9.10
N SER A 137 21.40 13.56 -8.41
CA SER A 137 20.98 13.70 -7.01
C SER A 137 19.47 13.64 -6.86
N GLU A 138 18.71 14.30 -7.74
CA GLU A 138 17.24 14.26 -7.65
C GLU A 138 16.69 12.85 -7.90
N LEU A 139 17.33 12.07 -8.79
CA LEU A 139 16.91 10.69 -9.04
C LEU A 139 17.23 9.77 -7.85
N VAL A 140 18.37 9.97 -7.18
CA VAL A 140 18.68 9.25 -5.93
C VAL A 140 17.63 9.57 -4.86
N ASP A 141 17.35 10.86 -4.63
CA ASP A 141 16.35 11.29 -3.65
C ASP A 141 14.95 10.72 -3.97
N GLN A 142 14.59 10.65 -5.26
CA GLN A 142 13.32 10.07 -5.69
C GLN A 142 13.24 8.57 -5.41
N LEU A 143 14.30 7.80 -5.66
CA LEU A 143 14.32 6.37 -5.36
C LEU A 143 14.30 6.10 -3.84
N GLU A 144 14.98 6.91 -3.04
CA GLU A 144 14.89 6.82 -1.58
C GLU A 144 13.46 7.10 -1.09
N PHE A 145 12.78 8.08 -1.69
CA PHE A 145 11.38 8.37 -1.40
C PHE A 145 10.43 7.23 -1.80
N ASP A 146 10.74 6.52 -2.88
CA ASP A 146 10.02 5.29 -3.29
C ASP A 146 10.37 4.07 -2.41
N GLY A 147 11.23 4.24 -1.39
CA GLY A 147 11.55 3.23 -0.40
C GLY A 147 12.77 2.35 -0.71
N PHE A 148 13.56 2.68 -1.73
CA PHE A 148 14.88 2.05 -1.90
C PHE A 148 15.82 2.49 -0.77
N THR A 149 16.76 1.62 -0.37
CA THR A 149 17.82 2.06 0.55
C THR A 149 18.74 3.05 -0.17
N PRO A 150 19.47 3.92 0.56
CA PRO A 150 20.42 4.84 -0.07
C PRO A 150 21.41 4.14 -1.00
N GLU A 151 21.91 2.96 -0.61
CA GLU A 151 22.83 2.18 -1.42
C GLU A 151 22.17 1.63 -2.71
N GLN A 152 20.91 1.20 -2.63
CA GLN A 152 20.15 0.75 -3.80
C GLN A 152 19.84 1.90 -4.74
N ALA A 153 19.43 3.05 -4.20
CA ALA A 153 19.14 4.25 -4.97
C ALA A 153 20.39 4.72 -5.71
N GLU A 154 21.54 4.86 -5.01
CA GLU A 154 22.81 5.22 -5.63
C GLU A 154 23.22 4.22 -6.72
N TYR A 155 23.16 2.91 -6.42
CA TYR A 155 23.47 1.87 -7.39
C TYR A 155 22.59 1.96 -8.63
N GLY A 156 21.28 2.13 -8.44
CA GLY A 156 20.29 2.19 -9.51
C GLY A 156 20.55 3.36 -10.45
N VAL A 157 20.82 4.55 -9.91
CA VAL A 157 21.16 5.72 -10.72
C VAL A 157 22.46 5.52 -11.50
N ASP A 158 23.48 4.90 -10.89
CA ASP A 158 24.74 4.61 -11.58
C ASP A 158 24.58 3.68 -12.79
N GLN A 159 23.51 2.88 -12.85
CA GLN A 159 23.20 2.03 -14.03
C GLN A 159 22.63 2.83 -15.21
N THR A 160 22.20 4.08 -15.01
CA THR A 160 21.53 4.89 -16.04
C THR A 160 22.50 5.75 -16.87
N GLY A 161 23.76 5.85 -16.45
CA GLY A 161 24.79 6.67 -17.12
C GLY A 161 24.81 8.14 -16.69
N LEU A 162 24.08 8.50 -15.62
CA LEU A 162 24.14 9.80 -14.94
C LEU A 162 25.32 9.92 -13.95
#